data_AF-A0A8T7J160-F1
#
_entry.id   AF-A0A8T7J160-F1
#
_cell.length_a   1.000
_cell.length_b   1.000
_cell.length_c   1.000
_cell.angle_alpha   90.00
_cell.angle_beta   90.00
_cell.angle_gamma   90.00
#
_symmetry.space_group_name_H-M   'P 1'
#
loop_
_entity.id
_entity.type
_entity.pdbx_description
1 polymer ?
#
loop_
_entity_poly.entity_id
_entity_poly.type
_entity_poly.pdbx_seq_one_letter_code
_entity_poly.pdbx_strand_id
1 'polypeptide(L)' 'MSKNVYQFIDVKRIDPTKHTVDKRKEEFIEIYQPMGEAQAKGQADRCLDCGNPYCEWKCPVH' A
#
# COMPACT_ATOMS: atom_id res chain seq x y z
N MET A 1 -18.92 -6.04 2.69
CA MET A 1 -18.58 -6.99 1.61
C MET A 1 -18.03 -6.19 0.44
N SER A 2 -16.77 -6.40 0.05
CA SER A 2 -16.19 -5.76 -1.14
C SER A 2 -17.03 -6.08 -2.38
N LYS A 3 -17.29 -5.07 -3.21
CA LYS A 3 -18.10 -5.23 -4.44
C LYS A 3 -17.33 -5.94 -5.56
N ASN A 4 -15.99 -6.06 -5.46
CA ASN A 4 -15.14 -6.75 -6.42
C ASN A 4 -13.92 -7.38 -5.70
N VAL A 5 -14.01 -8.69 -5.41
CA VAL A 5 -12.95 -9.45 -4.72
C VAL A 5 -11.67 -9.57 -5.56
N TYR A 6 -11.78 -9.46 -6.88
CA TYR A 6 -10.65 -9.64 -7.82
C TYR A 6 -10.02 -8.32 -8.26
N GLN A 7 -10.31 -7.21 -7.56
CA GLN A 7 -9.78 -5.89 -7.88
C GLN A 7 -8.25 -5.83 -7.95
N PHE A 8 -7.54 -6.73 -7.26
CA PHE A 8 -6.08 -6.83 -7.32
C PHE A 8 -5.52 -7.26 -8.69
N ILE A 9 -6.34 -7.84 -9.57
CA ILE A 9 -5.99 -8.23 -10.94
C ILE A 9 -5.94 -6.98 -11.82
N ASP A 10 -6.97 -6.13 -11.72
CA ASP A 10 -7.11 -4.94 -12.56
C ASP A 10 -6.32 -3.74 -12.01
N VAL A 11 -6.28 -3.61 -10.67
CA VAL A 11 -5.57 -2.53 -9.98
C VAL A 11 -4.19 -3.02 -9.59
N LYS A 12 -3.18 -2.43 -10.23
CA LYS A 12 -1.77 -2.68 -9.92
C LYS A 12 -1.40 -2.12 -8.56
N ARG A 13 -0.36 -2.72 -7.96
CA ARG A 13 0.30 -2.15 -6.78
C ARG A 13 0.94 -0.82 -7.17
N ILE A 14 0.66 0.20 -6.39
CA ILE A 14 1.38 1.47 -6.46
C ILE A 14 2.05 1.71 -5.12
N ASP A 15 3.30 2.16 -5.15
CA ASP A 15 3.99 2.60 -3.96
C ASP A 15 3.72 4.10 -3.73
N PRO A 16 3.88 4.60 -2.49
CA PRO A 16 3.74 6.01 -2.22
C PRO A 16 4.77 6.84 -3.00
N THR A 17 4.39 8.08 -3.34
CA THR A 17 5.26 9.02 -4.05
C THR A 17 6.52 9.27 -3.25
N LYS A 18 7.67 9.29 -3.92
CA LYS A 18 8.97 9.54 -3.28
C LYS A 18 9.47 10.94 -3.63
N HIS A 19 10.15 11.60 -2.69
CA HIS A 19 10.89 12.83 -2.99
C HIS A 19 11.94 12.59 -4.08
N THR A 20 12.34 13.61 -4.85
CA THR A 20 13.38 13.44 -5.89
C THR A 20 14.73 13.12 -5.26
N VAL A 21 15.63 12.49 -6.02
CA VAL A 21 16.96 12.09 -5.52
C VAL A 21 17.76 13.30 -5.02
N ASP A 22 17.66 14.44 -5.70
CA ASP A 22 18.39 15.66 -5.31
C ASP A 22 17.97 16.14 -3.93
N LYS A 23 16.66 16.19 -3.64
CA LYS A 23 16.14 16.54 -2.31
C LYS A 23 16.59 15.57 -1.23
N ARG A 24 16.61 14.26 -1.50
CA ARG A 24 17.02 13.24 -0.53
C ARG A 24 18.50 13.32 -0.15
N LYS A 25 19.34 13.96 -0.97
CA LYS A 25 20.78 14.13 -0.69
C LYS A 25 21.05 15.34 0.20
N GLU A 26 20.20 16.34 0.12
CA GLU A 26 20.43 17.65 0.74
C GLU A 26 19.55 17.87 1.99
N GLU A 27 18.37 17.27 2.03
CA GLU A 27 17.38 17.45 3.09
C GLU A 27 17.26 16.19 3.98
N PHE A 28 17.27 16.37 5.30
CA PHE A 28 17.03 15.28 6.26
C PHE A 28 15.53 15.10 6.53
N ILE A 29 14.83 14.57 5.53
CA ILE A 29 13.37 14.34 5.54
C ILE A 29 13.01 12.90 5.20
N GLU A 30 11.79 12.49 5.55
CA GLU A 30 11.22 11.20 5.14
C GLU A 30 11.11 11.13 3.60
N ILE A 31 11.51 9.98 3.03
CA ILE A 31 11.61 9.84 1.57
C ILE A 31 10.24 9.61 0.95
N TYR A 32 9.37 8.86 1.63
CA TYR A 32 8.04 8.50 1.16
C TYR A 32 7.00 9.52 1.64
N GLN A 33 6.19 9.96 0.71
CA GLN A 33 5.02 10.78 1.01
C GLN A 33 3.84 9.88 1.37
N PRO A 34 3.01 10.25 2.36
CA PRO A 34 1.79 9.52 2.66
C PRO A 34 0.90 9.38 1.41
N MET A 35 0.27 8.22 1.25
CA MET A 35 -0.76 8.06 0.22
C MET A 35 -1.96 8.96 0.55
N GLY A 36 -2.53 9.60 -0.48
CA GLY A 36 -3.81 10.28 -0.32
C GLY A 36 -4.94 9.28 -0.03
N GLU A 37 -6.02 9.73 0.59
CA GLU A 37 -7.14 8.86 0.99
C GLU A 37 -7.68 7.99 -0.16
N ALA A 38 -7.86 8.59 -1.35
CA ALA A 38 -8.33 7.86 -2.52
C ALA A 38 -7.35 6.76 -2.98
N GLN A 39 -6.04 7.03 -2.93
CA GLN A 39 -5.01 6.05 -3.27
C GLN A 39 -4.97 4.93 -2.24
N ALA A 40 -4.99 5.28 -0.95
CA ALA A 40 -4.99 4.33 0.16
C ALA A 40 -6.21 3.39 0.09
N LYS A 41 -7.41 3.95 -0.13
CA LYS A 41 -8.64 3.17 -0.32
C LYS A 41 -8.52 2.20 -1.50
N GLY A 42 -8.07 2.68 -2.66
CA GLY A 42 -7.91 1.85 -3.85
C GLY A 42 -6.87 0.73 -3.68
N GLN A 43 -5.82 0.94 -2.88
CA GLN A 43 -4.85 -0.09 -2.56
C GLN A 43 -5.35 -1.07 -1.48
N ALA A 44 -6.10 -0.60 -0.49
CA ALA A 44 -6.70 -1.43 0.55
C ALA A 44 -7.76 -2.39 -0.01
N ASP A 45 -8.54 -1.95 -1.01
CA ASP A 45 -9.54 -2.77 -1.70
C ASP A 45 -8.94 -3.98 -2.45
N ARG A 46 -7.61 -4.05 -2.61
CA ARG A 46 -6.91 -5.21 -3.18
C ARG A 46 -6.78 -6.39 -2.22
N CYS A 47 -7.16 -6.21 -0.95
CA CYS A 47 -7.20 -7.28 0.04
C CYS A 47 -8.29 -8.31 -0.33
N LEU A 48 -7.96 -9.60 -0.20
CA LEU A 48 -8.87 -10.69 -0.54
C LEU A 48 -9.83 -11.09 0.57
N ASP A 49 -9.66 -10.53 1.78
CA ASP A 49 -10.32 -11.02 2.99
C ASP A 49 -10.19 -12.55 3.12
N CYS A 50 -8.95 -13.04 2.94
CA CYS A 50 -8.69 -14.47 2.81
C CYS A 50 -8.94 -15.19 4.13
N GLY A 51 -9.69 -16.30 4.07
CA GLY A 51 -10.08 -17.07 5.26
C GLY A 51 -8.90 -17.63 6.08
N ASN A 52 -7.73 -17.83 5.47
CA ASN A 52 -6.47 -18.06 6.19
C ASN A 52 -5.47 -16.95 5.83
N PRO A 53 -5.38 -15.87 6.62
CA PRO A 53 -4.57 -14.70 6.30
C PRO A 53 -3.08 -14.96 6.54
N TYR A 54 -2.39 -15.47 5.52
CA TYR A 54 -0.94 -15.67 5.57
C TYR A 54 -0.15 -14.39 5.90
N CYS A 55 -0.69 -13.21 5.60
CA CYS A 55 -0.09 -11.94 6.00
C CYS A 55 -0.01 -11.79 7.54
N GLU A 56 -1.03 -12.22 8.27
CA GLU A 56 -1.09 -12.21 9.74
C GLU A 56 -0.10 -13.21 10.33
N TRP A 57 -0.08 -14.44 9.81
CA TRP A 57 0.83 -15.51 10.25
C TRP A 57 2.31 -15.18 10.04
N LYS A 58 2.63 -14.30 9.09
CA LYS A 58 3.99 -13.83 8.84
C LYS A 58 4.33 -12.55 9.60
N CYS A 59 3.36 -11.89 10.21
CA CYS A 59 3.57 -10.74 11.05
C CYS A 59 4.10 -11.20 12.43
N PRO A 60 5.29 -10.75 12.89
CA PRO A 60 5.86 -11.18 14.17
C PRO A 60 5.02 -10.81 15.40
N VAL A 61 4.10 -9.86 15.26
CA VAL A 61 3.27 -9.34 16.36
C VAL A 61 1.83 -9.85 16.35
N HIS A 62 1.49 -10.69 15.37
CA HIS A 62 0.16 -11.29 15.13
C HIS A 62 -1.02 -10.53 15.75
#